data_AF-A0A7C3AG82-F1
#
_entry.id   AF-A0A7C3AG82-F1
#
_cell.length_a   1.000
_cell.length_b   1.000
_cell.length_c   1.000
_cell.angle_alpha   90.00
_cell.angle_beta   90.00
_cell.angle_gamma   90.00
#
_symmetry.space_group_name_H-M   'P 1'
#
loop_
_entity.id
_entity.type
_entity.pdbx_description
1 polymer ?
#
loop_
_entity_poly.entity_id
_entity_poly.type
_entity_poly.pdbx_seq_one_letter_code
_entity_poly.pdbx_strand_id
1 'polypeptide(L)'
;MLNNERTVVVDRRRGPYRILYVSGRPNWEYKFLKRALEADEQVQLVGLLRVARREPKYDWRGRRGEQSNPLYRGYDEREQAEAESYDQPVLVRLNTRDDAELADGFPKTAEALFEYHAIILDDVEKNFFTQDQMELVRRFVAERGGGFAMLGGMESLREGGYDRTAIGGILPVYLDRVLEAPPARPVRMALTREGWLEPWVRLRDNELDERRRMEEMPGFEVLNRVGAIKAGARVVATASPQGGVGFDGGTSWTSTGRMPVPRQGEVVPALVVHRYGNGRAAVLTVGDLWRWGLRSAEMREDMDKFWRQMARFLVADVPRRFEVQVVPRPELANQPVELRVRTRGKDFGPLDDVSVTVEVRDPRGRTLQLRAAPSLSERGLFEVGYVPGDSGGYFARAGVRDAGGIEIGSAETGWTVDLQAREFASIHVNRALLERIARATGGGMVELDELDKFAARLPSREAPMTAVWVRPLWDLPGVLGGVFVAIIACFAGEWLLRRWKQTP
;
A
#
# COMPACT_ATOMS: atom_id res chain seq x y z
N MET A 1 29.52 -11.48 23.65
CA MET A 1 28.53 -10.37 23.63
C MET A 1 27.63 -10.47 22.39
N LEU A 2 27.13 -11.67 22.02
CA LEU A 2 26.33 -11.88 20.80
C LEU A 2 24.83 -11.51 20.94
N ASN A 3 24.38 -11.10 22.13
CA ASN A 3 22.96 -10.86 22.44
C ASN A 3 22.56 -9.38 22.54
N ASN A 4 23.48 -8.44 22.27
CA ASN A 4 23.24 -6.99 22.41
C ASN A 4 23.13 -6.25 21.08
N GLU A 5 23.20 -6.96 19.95
CA GLU A 5 23.05 -6.39 18.61
C GLU A 5 21.87 -7.04 17.89
N ARG A 6 21.07 -6.23 17.17
CA ARG A 6 19.95 -6.73 16.37
C ARG A 6 19.89 -5.99 15.05
N THR A 7 19.89 -6.75 13.96
CA THR A 7 19.68 -6.20 12.63
C THR A 7 18.19 -5.99 12.39
N VAL A 8 17.83 -4.81 11.89
CA VAL A 8 16.46 -4.46 11.50
C VAL A 8 16.41 -4.02 10.06
N VAL A 9 15.34 -4.38 9.36
CA VAL A 9 15.10 -3.97 7.98
C VAL A 9 14.38 -2.63 7.99
N VAL A 10 14.88 -1.68 7.22
CA VAL A 10 14.19 -0.42 6.95
C VAL A 10 13.88 -0.35 5.46
N ASP A 11 12.61 -0.57 5.09
CA ASP A 11 12.15 -0.42 3.72
C ASP A 11 12.00 1.07 3.38
N ARG A 12 12.90 1.59 2.55
CA ARG A 12 12.81 2.93 1.97
C ARG A 12 12.29 2.82 0.55
N ARG A 13 10.97 2.66 0.40
CA ARG A 13 10.32 2.64 -0.92
C ARG A 13 10.73 3.88 -1.73
N ARG A 14 11.26 3.67 -2.92
CA ARG A 14 11.77 4.74 -3.80
C ARG A 14 10.64 5.28 -4.69
N GLY A 15 10.44 6.59 -4.69
CA GLY A 15 9.54 7.28 -5.61
C GLY A 15 10.08 7.32 -7.05
N PRO A 16 9.51 8.18 -7.93
CA PRO A 16 8.52 9.20 -7.60
C PRO A 16 7.09 8.64 -7.53
N TYR A 17 6.39 8.93 -6.43
CA TYR A 17 4.95 8.78 -6.30
C TYR A 17 4.28 9.95 -7.02
N ARG A 18 3.74 9.69 -8.20
CA ARG A 18 3.09 10.70 -9.04
C ARG A 18 1.68 11.01 -8.53
N ILE A 19 1.36 12.28 -8.30
CA ILE A 19 0.04 12.74 -7.88
C ILE A 19 -0.52 13.65 -8.97
N LEU A 20 -1.70 13.32 -9.50
CA LEU A 20 -2.41 14.16 -10.46
C LEU A 20 -3.28 15.16 -9.70
N TYR A 21 -2.97 16.44 -9.83
CA TYR A 21 -3.78 17.53 -9.32
C TYR A 21 -4.57 18.14 -10.46
N VAL A 22 -5.90 18.16 -10.32
CA VAL A 22 -6.82 18.71 -11.33
C VAL A 22 -7.59 19.87 -10.72
N SER A 23 -7.57 21.01 -11.40
CA SER A 23 -8.32 22.18 -10.96
C SER A 23 -9.08 22.88 -12.07
N GLY A 24 -10.28 23.35 -11.73
CA GLY A 24 -11.18 24.05 -12.63
C GLY A 24 -10.77 25.50 -12.92
N ARG A 25 -9.82 26.04 -12.15
CA ARG A 25 -9.23 27.37 -12.31
C ARG A 25 -7.85 27.47 -11.66
N PRO A 26 -6.96 28.39 -12.08
CA PRO A 26 -5.73 28.65 -11.36
C PRO A 26 -6.03 29.19 -9.95
N ASN A 27 -5.52 28.53 -8.92
CA ASN A 27 -5.71 28.93 -7.53
C ASN A 27 -4.38 28.95 -6.75
N TRP A 28 -4.42 29.50 -5.53
CA TRP A 28 -3.22 29.60 -4.69
C TRP A 28 -2.87 28.28 -4.00
N GLU A 29 -3.87 27.43 -3.75
CA GLU A 29 -3.72 26.07 -3.23
C GLU A 29 -2.68 25.29 -4.04
N TYR A 30 -2.84 25.23 -5.37
CA TYR A 30 -1.88 24.54 -6.23
C TYR A 30 -0.46 25.06 -6.06
N LYS A 31 -0.29 26.38 -6.02
CA LYS A 31 1.04 27.02 -5.91
C LYS A 31 1.74 26.61 -4.61
N PHE A 32 1.02 26.66 -3.48
CA PHE A 32 1.59 26.29 -2.19
C PHE A 32 1.80 24.78 -2.05
N LEU A 33 0.86 23.97 -2.54
CA LEU A 33 1.01 22.51 -2.58
C LEU A 33 2.23 22.10 -3.43
N LYS A 34 2.39 22.67 -4.63
CA LYS A 34 3.57 22.43 -5.49
C LYS A 34 4.85 22.76 -4.73
N ARG A 35 4.93 23.94 -4.13
CA ARG A 35 6.11 24.39 -3.36
C ARG A 35 6.41 23.47 -2.18
N ALA A 36 5.38 23.03 -1.45
CA ALA A 36 5.54 22.13 -0.31
C ALA A 36 6.12 20.77 -0.71
N LEU A 37 5.76 20.27 -1.90
CA LEU A 37 6.19 18.99 -2.46
C LEU A 37 7.49 19.07 -3.27
N GLU A 38 7.92 20.26 -3.71
CA GLU A 38 9.15 20.46 -4.50
C GLU A 38 10.41 20.02 -3.75
N ALA A 39 10.38 20.06 -2.41
CA ALA A 39 11.45 19.57 -1.54
C ALA A 39 11.40 18.05 -1.27
N ASP A 40 10.34 17.35 -1.70
CA ASP A 40 10.17 15.90 -1.46
C ASP A 40 10.58 15.10 -2.71
N GLU A 41 11.79 14.54 -2.70
CA GLU A 41 12.32 13.73 -3.82
C GLU A 41 11.47 12.48 -4.13
N GLN A 42 10.61 12.05 -3.22
CA GLN A 42 9.81 10.84 -3.38
C GLN A 42 8.44 11.11 -4.00
N VAL A 43 7.98 12.37 -4.09
CA VAL A 43 6.63 12.70 -4.55
C VAL A 43 6.72 13.68 -5.72
N GLN A 44 5.96 13.41 -6.78
CA GLN A 44 5.90 14.28 -7.96
C GLN A 44 4.47 14.76 -8.17
N LEU A 45 4.24 16.07 -8.10
CA LEU A 45 2.94 16.67 -8.38
C LEU A 45 2.82 17.08 -9.85
N VAL A 46 1.91 16.46 -10.59
CA VAL A 46 1.55 16.80 -11.97
C VAL A 46 0.25 17.60 -11.95
N GLY A 47 0.22 18.76 -12.61
CA GLY A 47 -0.94 19.66 -12.63
C GLY A 47 -1.67 19.66 -13.96
N LEU A 48 -3.00 19.55 -13.92
CA LEU A 48 -3.92 19.83 -15.03
C LEU A 48 -4.88 20.95 -14.60
N LEU A 49 -4.62 22.17 -15.06
CA LEU A 49 -5.36 23.35 -14.63
C LEU A 49 -6.15 23.93 -15.80
N ARG A 50 -7.44 24.16 -15.64
CA ARG A 50 -8.23 24.89 -16.62
C ARG A 50 -8.05 26.39 -16.44
N VAL A 51 -7.52 27.09 -17.43
CA VAL A 51 -7.33 28.56 -17.39
C VAL A 51 -8.56 29.30 -17.88
N ALA A 52 -9.25 28.76 -18.88
CA ALA A 52 -10.49 29.31 -19.41
C ALA A 52 -11.46 28.19 -19.78
N ARG A 53 -12.76 28.43 -19.61
CA ARG A 53 -13.80 27.49 -20.05
C ARG A 53 -13.97 27.44 -21.57
N ARG A 54 -13.56 28.51 -22.25
CA ARG A 54 -13.66 28.71 -23.69
C ARG A 54 -12.41 29.42 -24.15
N GLU A 55 -11.87 29.04 -25.30
CA GLU A 55 -10.74 29.74 -25.89
C GLU A 55 -11.12 31.21 -26.17
N PRO A 56 -10.32 32.20 -25.73
CA PRO A 56 -10.66 33.60 -25.96
C PRO A 56 -10.75 33.88 -27.46
N LYS A 57 -11.95 34.27 -27.92
CA LYS A 57 -12.16 34.74 -29.29
C LYS A 57 -11.23 35.92 -29.56
N TYR A 58 -10.43 35.83 -30.62
CA TYR A 58 -9.95 37.04 -31.28
C TYR A 58 -11.16 37.72 -31.94
N ASP A 59 -11.67 38.79 -31.31
CA ASP A 59 -12.74 39.61 -31.88
C ASP A 59 -12.17 40.44 -33.03
N TRP A 60 -12.15 39.86 -34.22
CA TRP A 60 -11.95 40.64 -35.44
C TRP A 60 -13.17 41.55 -35.60
N ARG A 61 -12.96 42.87 -35.55
CA ARG A 61 -14.00 43.90 -35.76
C ARG A 61 -14.68 43.73 -37.13
N GLY A 62 -15.67 42.84 -37.21
CA GLY A 62 -16.57 42.65 -38.36
C GLY A 62 -17.78 43.58 -38.32
N ARG A 63 -18.58 43.59 -39.40
CA ARG A 63 -19.78 44.44 -39.46
C ARG A 63 -20.87 43.90 -38.52
N ARG A 64 -21.70 44.81 -37.97
CA ARG A 64 -22.84 44.50 -37.10
C ARG A 64 -23.73 43.43 -37.76
N GLY A 65 -23.78 42.22 -37.17
CA GLY A 65 -24.64 41.12 -37.60
C GLY A 65 -23.93 39.82 -38.00
N GLU A 66 -22.60 39.82 -38.16
CA GLU A 66 -21.83 38.59 -38.46
C GLU A 66 -21.42 37.85 -37.17
N GLN A 67 -21.81 36.57 -37.04
CA GLN A 67 -21.47 35.71 -35.89
C GLN A 67 -20.35 34.70 -36.18
N SER A 68 -19.94 34.54 -37.44
CA SER A 68 -18.90 33.59 -37.88
C SER A 68 -17.62 34.29 -38.33
N ASN A 69 -16.51 33.55 -38.35
CA ASN A 69 -15.20 34.05 -38.77
C ASN A 69 -15.24 34.50 -40.26
N PRO A 70 -14.86 35.75 -40.60
CA PRO A 70 -14.89 36.27 -41.97
C PRO A 70 -14.04 35.48 -42.98
N LEU A 71 -13.04 34.74 -42.50
CA LEU A 71 -12.17 33.89 -43.33
C LEU A 71 -12.90 32.69 -43.95
N TYR A 72 -14.03 32.27 -43.39
CA TYR A 72 -14.82 31.13 -43.86
C TYR A 72 -16.03 31.53 -44.71
N ARG A 73 -16.08 32.79 -45.18
CA ARG A 73 -17.17 33.27 -46.02
C ARG A 73 -17.13 32.57 -47.38
N GLY A 74 -18.05 31.63 -47.62
CA GLY A 74 -18.20 30.90 -48.89
C GLY A 74 -17.86 29.40 -48.86
N TYR A 75 -17.57 28.84 -47.69
CA TYR A 75 -17.34 27.40 -47.50
C TYR A 75 -18.63 26.67 -47.05
N ASP A 76 -18.77 25.39 -47.43
CA ASP A 76 -19.97 24.55 -47.25
C ASP A 76 -20.37 24.39 -45.76
N GLU A 77 -21.67 24.09 -45.51
CA GLU A 77 -22.24 23.91 -44.16
C GLU A 77 -21.52 22.86 -43.29
N ARG A 78 -20.81 21.90 -43.90
CA ARG A 78 -20.00 20.91 -43.17
C ARG A 78 -18.78 21.53 -42.48
N GLU A 79 -18.17 22.56 -43.07
CA GLU A 79 -17.05 23.28 -42.44
C GLU A 79 -17.54 24.30 -41.40
N GLN A 80 -18.81 24.73 -41.48
CA GLN A 80 -19.45 25.51 -40.42
C GLN A 80 -19.72 24.70 -39.16
N ALA A 81 -19.99 23.39 -39.27
CA ALA A 81 -20.06 22.47 -38.13
C ALA A 81 -18.67 22.22 -37.52
N GLU A 82 -17.59 22.22 -38.31
CA GLU A 82 -16.22 22.23 -37.77
C GLU A 82 -15.91 23.54 -37.02
N ALA A 83 -16.57 24.65 -37.37
CA ALA A 83 -16.53 25.90 -36.60
C ALA A 83 -17.25 25.85 -35.24
N GLU A 84 -18.00 24.80 -34.91
CA GLU A 84 -18.50 24.57 -33.54
C GLU A 84 -17.44 23.92 -32.63
N SER A 85 -16.31 23.42 -33.17
CA SER A 85 -15.22 22.80 -32.39
C SER A 85 -14.39 23.75 -31.52
N TYR A 86 -14.68 25.06 -31.51
CA TYR A 86 -13.85 26.08 -30.84
C TYR A 86 -14.25 26.39 -29.38
N ASP A 87 -15.16 25.61 -28.77
CA ASP A 87 -15.60 25.80 -27.38
C ASP A 87 -14.87 24.89 -26.37
N GLN A 88 -13.62 24.52 -26.68
CA GLN A 88 -12.84 23.65 -25.80
C GLN A 88 -12.24 24.44 -24.61
N PRO A 89 -12.17 23.82 -23.42
CA PRO A 89 -11.51 24.44 -22.28
C PRO A 89 -10.01 24.57 -22.55
N VAL A 90 -9.44 25.71 -22.19
CA VAL A 90 -7.99 25.93 -22.27
C VAL A 90 -7.35 25.30 -21.03
N LEU A 91 -6.60 24.22 -21.23
CA LEU A 91 -5.92 23.47 -20.17
C LEU A 91 -4.41 23.78 -20.18
N VAL A 92 -3.86 24.03 -19.00
CA VAL A 92 -2.43 24.16 -18.76
C VAL A 92 -1.95 22.92 -18.01
N ARG A 93 -0.89 22.31 -18.56
CA ARG A 93 -0.26 21.11 -18.05
C ARG A 93 1.06 21.50 -17.38
N LEU A 94 1.29 21.06 -16.16
CA LEU A 94 2.48 21.42 -15.38
C LEU A 94 3.17 20.18 -14.82
N ASN A 95 4.50 20.19 -14.85
CA ASN A 95 5.38 19.10 -14.39
C ASN A 95 5.09 17.74 -15.04
N THR A 96 4.64 17.74 -16.30
CA THR A 96 4.51 16.50 -17.08
C THR A 96 5.89 15.92 -17.39
N ARG A 97 5.95 14.61 -17.60
CA ARG A 97 7.16 13.86 -17.94
C ARG A 97 7.63 14.16 -19.36
N ASP A 98 6.68 14.40 -20.26
CA ASP A 98 6.86 14.63 -21.68
C ASP A 98 5.73 15.53 -22.22
N ASP A 99 5.84 15.92 -23.49
CA ASP A 99 4.86 16.78 -24.16
C ASP A 99 3.54 16.07 -24.47
N ALA A 100 3.51 14.74 -24.48
CA ALA A 100 2.33 13.93 -24.80
C ALA A 100 1.44 13.69 -23.57
N GLU A 101 2.00 13.66 -22.37
CA GLU A 101 1.27 13.43 -21.13
C GLU A 101 0.17 14.50 -20.93
N LEU A 102 -1.07 14.04 -20.76
CA LEU A 102 -2.27 14.88 -20.59
C LEU A 102 -2.56 15.84 -21.76
N ALA A 103 -1.95 15.65 -22.94
CA ALA A 103 -2.16 16.53 -24.10
C ALA A 103 -3.64 16.65 -24.47
N ASP A 104 -4.39 15.55 -24.38
CA ASP A 104 -5.84 15.51 -24.65
C ASP A 104 -6.71 15.81 -23.40
N GLY A 105 -6.10 16.38 -22.35
CA GLY A 105 -6.76 16.69 -21.07
C GLY A 105 -6.75 15.53 -20.08
N PHE A 106 -7.84 15.38 -19.33
CA PHE A 106 -7.93 14.35 -18.28
C PHE A 106 -7.91 12.94 -18.88
N PRO A 107 -7.19 11.97 -18.29
CA PRO A 107 -7.06 10.62 -18.87
C PRO A 107 -8.40 9.96 -19.17
N LYS A 108 -8.49 9.33 -20.36
CA LYS A 108 -9.69 8.62 -20.83
C LYS A 108 -9.59 7.09 -20.67
N THR A 109 -8.39 6.57 -20.38
CA THR A 109 -8.13 5.13 -20.25
C THR A 109 -7.48 4.80 -18.91
N ALA A 110 -7.64 3.55 -18.48
CA ALA A 110 -7.07 3.06 -17.23
C ALA A 110 -5.55 3.09 -17.25
N GLU A 111 -4.93 2.72 -18.36
CA GLU A 111 -3.47 2.69 -18.51
C GLU A 111 -2.86 4.08 -18.31
N ALA A 112 -3.51 5.13 -18.80
CA ALA A 112 -3.05 6.50 -18.63
C ALA A 112 -3.28 7.02 -17.20
N LEU A 113 -4.44 6.73 -16.59
CA LEU A 113 -4.75 7.21 -15.23
C LEU A 113 -4.00 6.43 -14.14
N PHE A 114 -3.75 5.14 -14.34
CA PHE A 114 -3.21 4.25 -13.30
C PHE A 114 -1.70 4.39 -13.12
N GLU A 115 -1.02 5.14 -13.99
CA GLU A 115 0.35 5.61 -13.80
C GLU A 115 0.49 6.56 -12.60
N TYR A 116 -0.59 7.24 -12.22
CA TYR A 116 -0.63 8.08 -11.01
C TYR A 116 -0.89 7.24 -9.76
N HIS A 117 -0.44 7.74 -8.61
CA HIS A 117 -0.60 7.10 -7.30
C HIS A 117 -1.73 7.71 -6.48
N ALA A 118 -2.01 9.00 -6.70
CA ALA A 118 -3.16 9.67 -6.14
C ALA A 118 -3.71 10.73 -7.09
N ILE A 119 -4.97 11.10 -6.89
CA ILE A 119 -5.66 12.19 -7.58
C ILE A 119 -6.15 13.20 -6.54
N ILE A 120 -5.92 14.49 -6.79
CA ILE A 120 -6.45 15.60 -5.98
C ILE A 120 -7.34 16.45 -6.90
N LEU A 121 -8.61 16.58 -6.54
CA LEU A 121 -9.54 17.48 -7.20
C LEU A 121 -9.69 18.75 -6.37
N ASP A 122 -9.53 19.90 -7.01
CA ASP A 122 -9.62 21.20 -6.35
C ASP A 122 -10.40 22.19 -7.20
N ASP A 123 -11.55 22.60 -6.70
CA ASP A 123 -12.39 23.65 -7.27
C ASP A 123 -12.71 23.39 -8.76
N VAL A 124 -13.22 22.18 -9.03
CA VAL A 124 -13.56 21.68 -10.36
C VAL A 124 -14.93 21.03 -10.32
N GLU A 125 -15.83 21.40 -11.22
CA GLU A 125 -17.19 20.88 -11.28
C GLU A 125 -17.28 19.52 -11.98
N LYS A 126 -18.35 18.75 -11.71
CA LYS A 126 -18.55 17.43 -12.35
C LYS A 126 -18.53 17.46 -13.88
N ASN A 127 -18.97 18.56 -14.50
CA ASN A 127 -19.08 18.70 -15.96
C ASN A 127 -17.71 18.79 -16.65
N PHE A 128 -16.62 18.97 -15.89
CA PHE A 128 -15.27 18.83 -16.40
C PHE A 128 -14.97 17.38 -16.84
N PHE A 129 -15.67 16.40 -16.25
CA PHE A 129 -15.46 14.98 -16.48
C PHE A 129 -16.62 14.38 -17.28
N THR A 130 -16.31 13.47 -18.20
CA THR A 130 -17.33 12.58 -18.76
C THR A 130 -17.79 11.55 -17.72
N GLN A 131 -18.94 10.92 -17.94
CA GLN A 131 -19.43 9.86 -17.07
C GLN A 131 -18.41 8.70 -16.95
N ASP A 132 -17.80 8.31 -18.06
CA ASP A 132 -16.78 7.26 -18.10
C ASP A 132 -15.52 7.65 -17.33
N GLN A 133 -15.10 8.92 -17.38
CA GLN A 133 -13.97 9.41 -16.58
C GLN A 133 -14.27 9.39 -15.08
N MET A 134 -15.49 9.75 -14.67
CA MET A 134 -15.88 9.66 -13.25
C MET A 134 -15.87 8.21 -12.77
N GLU A 135 -16.35 7.28 -13.59
CA GLU A 135 -16.29 5.85 -13.29
C GLU A 135 -14.84 5.33 -13.29
N LEU A 136 -14.00 5.83 -14.18
CA LEU A 136 -12.57 5.53 -14.20
C LEU A 136 -11.86 5.99 -12.92
N VAL A 137 -12.21 7.15 -12.37
CA VAL A 137 -11.72 7.63 -11.07
C VAL A 137 -12.20 6.70 -9.94
N ARG A 138 -13.45 6.21 -9.99
CA ARG A 138 -13.95 5.22 -9.02
C ARG A 138 -13.12 3.94 -9.06
N ARG A 139 -12.84 3.40 -10.25
CA ARG A 139 -11.99 2.22 -10.45
C ARG A 139 -10.54 2.45 -10.02
N PHE A 140 -9.99 3.63 -10.29
CA PHE A 140 -8.66 4.02 -9.84
C PHE A 140 -8.49 3.90 -8.31
N VAL A 141 -9.50 4.32 -7.55
CA VAL A 141 -9.48 4.21 -6.09
C VAL A 141 -9.85 2.80 -5.62
N ALA A 142 -10.98 2.26 -6.11
CA ALA A 142 -11.54 1.02 -5.59
C ALA A 142 -10.76 -0.23 -6.01
N GLU A 143 -10.34 -0.31 -7.27
CA GLU A 143 -9.73 -1.51 -7.87
C GLU A 143 -8.20 -1.38 -7.84
N ARG A 144 -7.67 -0.30 -8.43
CA ARG A 144 -6.21 -0.06 -8.50
C ARG A 144 -5.59 0.30 -7.16
N GLY A 145 -6.38 0.83 -6.22
CA GLY A 145 -5.93 1.16 -4.87
C GLY A 145 -5.24 2.51 -4.75
N GLY A 146 -5.51 3.46 -5.66
CA GLY A 146 -4.98 4.81 -5.59
C GLY A 146 -5.58 5.66 -4.45
N GLY A 147 -4.87 6.72 -4.08
CA GLY A 147 -5.37 7.74 -3.16
C GLY A 147 -6.24 8.77 -3.87
N PHE A 148 -7.28 9.26 -3.20
CA PHE A 148 -8.11 10.33 -3.74
C PHE A 148 -8.35 11.41 -2.69
N ALA A 149 -8.21 12.67 -3.06
CA ALA A 149 -8.63 13.79 -2.24
C ALA A 149 -9.50 14.76 -3.04
N MET A 150 -10.50 15.32 -2.37
CA MET A 150 -11.24 16.48 -2.88
C MET A 150 -11.13 17.63 -1.88
N LEU A 151 -10.71 18.78 -2.38
CA LEU A 151 -10.57 20.01 -1.60
C LEU A 151 -11.84 20.84 -1.72
N GLY A 152 -12.24 21.48 -0.62
CA GLY A 152 -13.37 22.38 -0.54
C GLY A 152 -13.10 23.65 -1.36
N GLY A 153 -14.13 24.11 -2.06
CA GLY A 153 -14.07 25.17 -3.04
C GLY A 153 -15.46 25.59 -3.50
N MET A 154 -15.53 26.62 -4.34
CA MET A 154 -16.79 27.11 -4.89
C MET A 154 -17.44 26.15 -5.89
N GLU A 155 -16.62 25.36 -6.59
CA GLU A 155 -17.02 24.40 -7.62
C GLU A 155 -16.74 22.95 -7.20
N SER A 156 -16.49 22.70 -5.90
CA SER A 156 -16.22 21.37 -5.35
C SER A 156 -17.44 20.75 -4.66
N LEU A 157 -17.37 19.45 -4.35
CA LEU A 157 -18.35 18.76 -3.50
C LEU A 157 -19.80 18.92 -4.01
N ARG A 158 -20.73 19.37 -3.15
CA ARG A 158 -22.13 19.56 -3.54
C ARG A 158 -22.27 20.71 -4.54
N GLU A 159 -21.56 21.81 -4.31
CA GLU A 159 -21.57 23.00 -5.16
C GLU A 159 -21.04 22.70 -6.57
N GLY A 160 -20.09 21.76 -6.68
CA GLY A 160 -19.59 21.19 -7.94
C GLY A 160 -20.53 20.17 -8.61
N GLY A 161 -21.66 19.83 -7.99
CA GLY A 161 -22.65 18.90 -8.53
C GLY A 161 -22.22 17.43 -8.49
N TYR A 162 -21.32 17.04 -7.57
CA TYR A 162 -20.88 15.65 -7.42
C TYR A 162 -21.87 14.74 -6.69
N ASP A 163 -23.00 15.28 -6.24
CA ASP A 163 -24.08 14.46 -5.70
C ASP A 163 -24.52 13.42 -6.76
N ARG A 164 -24.72 12.18 -6.31
CA ARG A 164 -25.13 11.06 -7.18
C ARG A 164 -24.20 10.79 -8.38
N THR A 165 -22.91 11.12 -8.26
CA THR A 165 -21.88 10.75 -9.24
C THR A 165 -20.99 9.63 -8.71
N ALA A 166 -20.24 8.96 -9.61
CA ALA A 166 -19.27 7.95 -9.21
C ALA A 166 -18.17 8.53 -8.29
N ILE A 167 -17.74 9.78 -8.54
CA ILE A 167 -16.79 10.50 -7.68
C ILE A 167 -17.40 10.81 -6.30
N GLY A 168 -18.66 11.26 -6.23
CA GLY A 168 -19.37 11.43 -4.97
C GLY A 168 -19.51 10.12 -4.17
N GLY A 169 -19.59 8.99 -4.86
CA GLY A 169 -19.56 7.64 -4.28
C GLY A 169 -18.26 7.33 -3.52
N ILE A 170 -17.12 7.85 -3.99
CA ILE A 170 -15.79 7.66 -3.39
C ILE A 170 -15.63 8.45 -2.09
N LEU A 171 -16.25 9.63 -1.97
CA LEU A 171 -16.02 10.53 -0.83
C LEU A 171 -16.45 9.90 0.50
N PRO A 172 -15.78 10.18 1.64
CA PRO A 172 -16.15 9.69 2.97
C PRO A 172 -17.39 10.37 3.58
N VAL A 173 -18.09 11.18 2.79
CA VAL A 173 -19.24 11.98 3.20
C VAL A 173 -20.37 11.79 2.20
N TYR A 174 -21.60 11.92 2.67
CA TYR A 174 -22.76 12.11 1.84
C TYR A 174 -22.88 13.58 1.44
N LEU A 175 -23.16 13.85 0.16
CA LEU A 175 -23.36 15.21 -0.34
C LEU A 175 -24.85 15.60 -0.42
N ASP A 176 -25.75 14.65 -0.18
CA ASP A 176 -27.20 14.89 -0.10
C ASP A 176 -27.62 15.32 1.31
N ARG A 177 -28.82 15.92 1.39
CA ARG A 177 -29.51 16.26 2.66
C ARG A 177 -28.70 17.16 3.60
N VAL A 178 -28.04 18.18 3.05
CA VAL A 178 -27.36 19.21 3.84
C VAL A 178 -28.41 20.19 4.38
N LEU A 179 -28.41 20.42 5.70
CA LEU A 179 -29.22 21.47 6.31
C LEU A 179 -28.66 22.83 5.89
N GLU A 180 -29.50 23.69 5.31
CA GLU A 180 -29.11 25.05 4.98
C GLU A 180 -28.98 25.87 6.26
N ALA A 181 -27.75 26.30 6.55
CA ALA A 181 -27.44 27.20 7.64
C ALA A 181 -26.58 28.36 7.10
N PRO A 182 -26.77 29.60 7.59
CA PRO A 182 -25.96 30.74 7.18
C PRO A 182 -24.46 30.42 7.32
N PRO A 183 -23.62 30.85 6.36
CA PRO A 183 -22.18 30.62 6.45
C PRO A 183 -21.63 31.44 7.62
N ALA A 184 -21.32 30.76 8.72
CA ALA A 184 -20.63 31.36 9.84
C ALA A 184 -19.13 31.36 9.52
N ARG A 185 -18.68 32.49 8.96
CA ARG A 185 -17.29 32.72 8.53
C ARG A 185 -16.70 33.88 9.34
N PRO A 186 -15.41 33.84 9.68
CA PRO A 186 -14.45 32.77 9.39
C PRO A 186 -14.62 31.55 10.32
N VAL A 187 -14.08 30.39 9.91
CA VAL A 187 -14.09 29.13 10.69
C VAL A 187 -12.71 28.76 11.19
N ARG A 188 -12.62 28.19 12.40
CA ARG A 188 -11.39 27.60 12.95
C ARG A 188 -11.48 26.09 12.88
N MET A 189 -10.37 25.45 12.52
CA MET A 189 -10.25 24.00 12.58
C MET A 189 -9.75 23.55 13.96
N ALA A 190 -10.19 22.37 14.39
CA ALA A 190 -9.73 21.67 15.58
C ALA A 190 -9.60 20.17 15.27
N LEU A 191 -8.65 19.47 15.89
CA LEU A 191 -8.53 18.02 15.76
C LEU A 191 -9.58 17.32 16.62
N THR A 192 -10.19 16.27 16.07
CA THR A 192 -11.03 15.35 16.83
C THR A 192 -10.16 14.42 17.67
N ARG A 193 -10.79 13.59 18.52
CA ARG A 193 -10.08 12.52 19.24
C ARG A 193 -9.34 11.60 18.28
N GLU A 194 -9.97 11.24 17.17
CA GLU A 194 -9.39 10.42 16.11
C GLU A 194 -8.20 11.14 15.46
N GLY A 195 -8.32 12.45 15.20
CA GLY A 195 -7.23 13.25 14.65
C GLY A 195 -6.00 13.31 15.53
N TRP A 196 -6.17 13.38 16.86
CA TRP A 196 -5.05 13.33 17.81
C TRP A 196 -4.28 12.01 17.78
N LEU A 197 -4.94 10.90 17.41
CA LEU A 197 -4.31 9.57 17.31
C LEU A 197 -3.55 9.38 16.00
N GLU A 198 -3.85 10.17 14.97
CA GLU A 198 -3.27 10.06 13.63
C GLU A 198 -1.97 10.89 13.52
N PRO A 199 -0.78 10.27 13.48
CA PRO A 199 0.49 11.02 13.52
C PRO A 199 0.71 11.91 12.29
N TRP A 200 0.13 11.55 11.13
CA TRP A 200 0.24 12.31 9.89
C TRP A 200 -0.57 13.61 9.90
N VAL A 201 -1.40 13.84 10.93
CA VAL A 201 -2.23 15.06 11.05
C VAL A 201 -1.57 16.07 11.98
N ARG A 202 -0.73 15.58 12.90
CA ARG A 202 0.01 16.40 13.86
C ARG A 202 1.30 16.92 13.22
N LEU A 203 1.59 18.20 13.45
CA LEU A 203 2.72 18.91 12.82
C LEU A 203 3.86 19.20 13.80
N ARG A 204 3.54 19.24 15.09
CA ARG A 204 4.47 19.41 16.21
C ARG A 204 4.63 18.12 17.00
N ASP A 205 5.76 18.00 17.68
CA ASP A 205 6.17 16.75 18.34
C ASP A 205 5.35 16.42 19.58
N ASN A 206 4.88 17.45 20.30
CA ASN A 206 4.12 17.30 21.54
C ASN A 206 2.73 17.93 21.45
N GLU A 207 1.84 17.52 22.37
CA GLU A 207 0.44 17.94 22.38
C GLU A 207 0.27 19.44 22.66
N LEU A 208 1.08 20.01 23.55
CA LEU A 208 0.96 21.42 23.94
C LEU A 208 1.25 22.35 22.76
N ASP A 209 2.34 22.10 22.04
CA ASP A 209 2.74 22.89 20.87
C ASP A 209 1.74 22.72 19.73
N GLU A 210 1.20 21.52 19.55
CA GLU A 210 0.17 21.26 18.53
C GLU A 210 -1.15 21.97 18.86
N ARG A 211 -1.53 22.04 20.14
CA ARG A 211 -2.70 22.84 20.60
C ARG A 211 -2.48 24.33 20.36
N ARG A 212 -1.32 24.87 20.76
CA ARG A 212 -0.98 26.27 20.52
C ARG A 212 -1.00 26.60 19.02
N ARG A 213 -0.40 25.76 18.17
CA ARG A 213 -0.43 25.93 16.71
C ARG A 213 -1.86 26.03 16.18
N MET A 214 -2.77 25.17 16.65
CA MET A 214 -4.18 25.18 16.23
C MET A 214 -4.93 26.43 16.71
N GLU A 215 -4.59 26.95 17.90
CA GLU A 215 -5.17 28.18 18.45
C GLU A 215 -4.72 29.44 17.71
N GLU A 216 -3.45 29.47 17.29
CA GLU A 216 -2.82 30.56 16.53
C GLU A 216 -3.15 30.53 15.03
N MET A 217 -3.60 29.38 14.51
CA MET A 217 -3.99 29.21 13.12
C MET A 217 -5.09 30.23 12.74
N PRO A 218 -4.95 30.93 11.59
CA PRO A 218 -5.97 31.89 11.18
C PRO A 218 -7.29 31.19 10.87
N GLY A 219 -8.40 31.93 10.98
CA GLY A 219 -9.68 31.48 10.47
C GLY A 219 -9.70 31.39 8.95
N PHE A 220 -10.49 30.44 8.44
CA PHE A 220 -10.69 30.19 7.01
C PHE A 220 -12.06 30.70 6.55
N GLU A 221 -12.13 31.18 5.32
CA GLU A 221 -13.37 31.74 4.74
C GLU A 221 -14.19 30.70 3.98
N VAL A 222 -13.54 29.68 3.43
CA VAL A 222 -14.21 28.64 2.64
C VAL A 222 -14.57 27.47 3.54
N LEU A 223 -15.84 27.12 3.54
CA LEU A 223 -16.38 25.92 4.18
C LEU A 223 -17.50 25.37 3.29
N ASN A 224 -17.30 24.15 2.78
CA ASN A 224 -18.35 23.38 2.13
C ASN A 224 -19.06 22.52 3.17
N ARG A 225 -20.37 22.68 3.30
CA ARG A 225 -21.16 21.85 4.21
C ARG A 225 -21.44 20.51 3.53
N VAL A 226 -21.21 19.45 4.28
CA VAL A 226 -21.48 18.08 3.85
C VAL A 226 -22.66 17.52 4.64
N GLY A 227 -23.30 16.48 4.13
CA GLY A 227 -24.37 15.77 4.81
C GLY A 227 -23.82 14.86 5.91
N ALA A 228 -24.35 13.65 6.00
CA ALA A 228 -23.86 12.67 6.96
C ALA A 228 -22.46 12.14 6.61
N ILE A 229 -21.71 11.71 7.62
CA ILE A 229 -20.47 10.95 7.44
C ILE A 229 -20.81 9.51 7.06
N LYS A 230 -20.08 8.91 6.10
CA LYS A 230 -20.30 7.51 5.72
C LYS A 230 -19.84 6.56 6.82
N ALA A 231 -20.45 5.37 6.89
CA ALA A 231 -20.01 4.32 7.80
C ALA A 231 -18.54 3.93 7.52
N GLY A 232 -17.72 3.80 8.56
CA GLY A 232 -16.30 3.51 8.44
C GLY A 232 -15.41 4.71 8.09
N ALA A 233 -16.00 5.89 7.83
CA ALA A 233 -15.25 7.12 7.73
C ALA A 233 -14.92 7.72 9.10
N ARG A 234 -13.78 8.40 9.16
CA ARG A 234 -13.25 9.01 10.37
C ARG A 234 -13.15 10.51 10.16
N VAL A 235 -13.79 11.27 11.03
CA VAL A 235 -13.63 12.73 11.09
C VAL A 235 -12.35 12.99 11.86
N VAL A 236 -11.36 13.55 11.19
CA VAL A 236 -10.01 13.80 11.70
C VAL A 236 -9.89 15.22 12.24
N ALA A 237 -10.56 16.17 11.58
CA ALA A 237 -10.68 17.53 12.05
C ALA A 237 -12.10 18.03 11.87
N THR A 238 -12.50 18.94 12.74
CA THR A 238 -13.77 19.67 12.69
C THR A 238 -13.52 21.15 12.49
N ALA A 239 -14.49 21.87 11.94
CA ALA A 239 -14.50 23.31 11.82
C ALA A 239 -15.65 23.90 12.65
N SER A 240 -15.39 25.03 13.30
CA SER A 240 -16.39 25.78 14.06
C SER A 240 -16.24 27.28 13.82
N PRO A 241 -17.33 28.08 13.88
CA PRO A 241 -17.27 29.52 13.70
C PRO A 241 -16.31 30.22 14.66
N GLN A 242 -15.54 31.18 14.16
CA GLN A 242 -14.67 32.03 14.97
C GLN A 242 -15.52 33.08 15.70
N GLY A 243 -15.57 33.01 17.03
CA GLY A 243 -16.42 33.89 17.87
C GLY A 243 -17.32 33.14 18.86
N GLY A 244 -17.29 31.80 18.82
CA GLY A 244 -18.07 30.95 19.72
C GLY A 244 -19.51 30.76 19.26
N VAL A 245 -20.22 29.91 20.00
CA VAL A 245 -21.64 29.65 19.85
C VAL A 245 -22.44 30.92 20.13
N GLY A 246 -22.83 31.64 19.09
CA GLY A 246 -23.77 32.75 19.24
C GLY A 246 -25.08 32.22 19.80
N PHE A 247 -25.50 32.67 20.98
CA PHE A 247 -26.81 32.35 21.52
C PHE A 247 -27.87 32.78 20.50
N ASP A 248 -28.67 31.83 20.01
CA ASP A 248 -29.95 32.16 19.44
C ASP A 248 -30.74 32.91 20.52
N GLY A 249 -31.42 33.99 20.18
CA GLY A 249 -32.23 34.76 21.14
C GLY A 249 -33.37 33.97 21.79
N GLY A 250 -33.38 32.63 21.66
CA GLY A 250 -34.23 31.69 22.35
C GLY A 250 -33.72 31.39 23.75
N THR A 251 -34.66 31.38 24.69
CA THR A 251 -34.41 30.96 26.07
C THR A 251 -35.20 29.68 26.32
N SER A 252 -34.55 28.68 26.92
CA SER A 252 -35.21 27.44 27.37
C SER A 252 -35.49 27.54 28.87
N TRP A 253 -36.63 26.99 29.29
CA TRP A 253 -36.99 26.91 30.71
C TRP A 253 -36.22 25.78 31.39
N THR A 254 -35.49 26.11 32.45
CA THR A 254 -34.86 25.17 33.37
C THR A 254 -35.42 25.37 34.78
N SER A 255 -35.14 24.43 35.70
CA SER A 255 -35.55 24.52 37.11
C SER A 255 -35.06 25.79 37.84
N THR A 256 -34.10 26.50 37.26
CA THR A 256 -33.50 27.73 37.81
C THR A 256 -33.86 28.99 37.00
N GLY A 257 -34.73 28.89 36.00
CA GLY A 257 -35.22 30.04 35.19
C GLY A 257 -34.99 29.89 33.67
N ARG A 258 -35.26 30.98 32.93
CA ARG A 258 -34.99 31.08 31.48
C ARG A 258 -33.49 31.18 31.26
N MET A 259 -32.87 30.11 30.78
CA MET A 259 -31.47 30.09 30.37
C MET A 259 -31.38 30.30 28.85
N PRO A 260 -30.40 31.08 28.36
CA PRO A 260 -30.09 31.13 26.93
C PRO A 260 -29.84 29.71 26.42
N VAL A 261 -30.47 29.32 25.31
CA VAL A 261 -30.07 28.10 24.60
C VAL A 261 -28.78 28.46 23.88
N PRO A 262 -27.66 27.77 24.12
CA PRO A 262 -26.52 27.93 23.23
C PRO A 262 -26.98 27.44 21.86
N ARG A 263 -26.80 28.23 20.77
CA ARG A 263 -26.85 27.63 19.44
C ARG A 263 -25.93 26.44 19.53
N GLN A 264 -26.36 25.28 19.09
CA GLN A 264 -25.40 24.21 18.90
C GLN A 264 -24.48 24.70 17.78
N GLY A 265 -23.35 25.29 18.16
CA GLY A 265 -22.40 25.88 17.25
C GLY A 265 -21.97 24.75 16.37
N GLU A 266 -22.28 24.93 15.10
CA GLU A 266 -22.22 23.88 14.11
C GLU A 266 -20.77 23.45 13.93
N VAL A 267 -20.33 22.55 14.82
CA VAL A 267 -19.09 21.82 14.69
C VAL A 267 -19.33 20.88 13.51
N VAL A 268 -18.83 21.31 12.36
CA VAL A 268 -18.96 20.55 11.11
C VAL A 268 -17.65 19.81 10.83
N PRO A 269 -17.69 18.73 10.03
CA PRO A 269 -16.48 18.05 9.63
C PRO A 269 -15.59 18.98 8.77
N ALA A 270 -14.30 19.06 9.08
CA ALA A 270 -13.29 19.81 8.32
C ALA A 270 -12.42 18.90 7.45
N LEU A 271 -11.93 17.80 8.03
CA LEU A 271 -11.16 16.77 7.33
C LEU A 271 -11.74 15.41 7.68
N VAL A 272 -12.17 14.68 6.65
CA VAL A 272 -12.74 13.34 6.80
C VAL A 272 -11.99 12.39 5.89
N VAL A 273 -11.66 11.19 6.38
CA VAL A 273 -10.94 10.16 5.63
C VAL A 273 -11.58 8.80 5.79
N HIS A 274 -11.47 7.95 4.77
CA HIS A 274 -11.84 6.53 4.87
C HIS A 274 -11.05 5.65 3.90
N ARG A 275 -11.20 4.33 4.04
CA ARG A 275 -10.79 3.36 3.02
C ARG A 275 -11.95 3.14 2.05
N TYR A 276 -11.63 3.02 0.76
CA TYR A 276 -12.63 2.79 -0.28
C TYR A 276 -12.07 1.78 -1.29
N GLY A 277 -12.65 0.57 -1.30
CA GLY A 277 -12.04 -0.58 -1.99
C GLY A 277 -10.61 -0.81 -1.50
N ASN A 278 -9.67 -0.97 -2.44
CA ASN A 278 -8.24 -1.12 -2.17
C ASN A 278 -7.53 0.21 -1.85
N GLY A 279 -8.19 1.34 -2.09
CA GLY A 279 -7.62 2.67 -1.96
C GLY A 279 -8.05 3.40 -0.70
N ARG A 280 -7.83 4.71 -0.71
CA ARG A 280 -8.20 5.63 0.38
C ARG A 280 -8.72 6.93 -0.19
N ALA A 281 -9.68 7.54 0.50
CA ALA A 281 -10.23 8.83 0.10
C ALA A 281 -10.24 9.81 1.26
N ALA A 282 -9.99 11.08 0.96
CA ALA A 282 -10.03 12.20 1.88
C ALA A 282 -10.90 13.33 1.32
N VAL A 283 -11.60 14.04 2.19
CA VAL A 283 -12.27 15.30 1.88
C VAL A 283 -11.84 16.33 2.90
N LEU A 284 -11.33 17.45 2.39
CA LEU A 284 -11.03 18.63 3.18
C LEU A 284 -12.10 19.68 2.84
N THR A 285 -13.10 19.84 3.70
CA THR A 285 -14.26 20.73 3.45
C THR A 285 -13.93 22.20 3.67
N VAL A 286 -12.85 22.48 4.40
CA VAL A 286 -12.32 23.82 4.59
C VAL A 286 -11.37 24.14 3.44
N GLY A 287 -11.62 25.24 2.73
CA GLY A 287 -10.74 25.72 1.66
C GLY A 287 -9.85 26.88 2.12
N ASP A 288 -9.19 27.54 1.17
CA ASP A 288 -8.37 28.74 1.41
C ASP A 288 -7.16 28.49 2.34
N LEU A 289 -6.63 27.27 2.39
CA LEU A 289 -5.51 26.93 3.29
C LEU A 289 -4.25 27.76 3.01
N TRP A 290 -4.05 28.26 1.79
CA TRP A 290 -2.94 29.15 1.46
C TRP A 290 -2.89 30.40 2.35
N ARG A 291 -4.03 30.87 2.89
CA ARG A 291 -4.09 32.01 3.81
C ARG A 291 -3.32 31.75 5.09
N TRP A 292 -3.22 30.48 5.51
CA TRP A 292 -2.44 30.07 6.67
C TRP A 292 -0.95 30.35 6.46
N GLY A 293 -0.38 29.93 5.33
CA GLY A 293 1.04 30.14 5.01
C GLY A 293 1.43 31.57 4.64
N LEU A 294 0.47 32.50 4.52
CA LEU A 294 0.72 33.92 4.30
C LEU A 294 0.89 34.72 5.60
N ARG A 295 0.49 34.18 6.76
CA ARG A 295 0.54 34.92 8.03
C ARG A 295 1.95 35.10 8.57
N SER A 296 2.77 34.05 8.54
CA SER A 296 4.17 34.08 9.01
C SER A 296 5.00 33.01 8.32
N ALA A 297 6.32 33.09 8.46
CA ALA A 297 7.23 32.06 7.93
C ALA A 297 7.02 30.71 8.63
N GLU A 298 6.88 30.71 9.97
CA GLU A 298 6.64 29.51 10.75
C GLU A 298 5.32 28.81 10.37
N MET A 299 4.22 29.57 10.22
CA MET A 299 2.94 29.02 9.77
C MET A 299 3.00 28.46 8.34
N ARG A 300 3.87 29.03 7.48
CA ARG A 300 4.12 28.47 6.16
C ARG A 300 4.81 27.12 6.23
N GLU A 301 5.81 26.96 7.10
CA GLU A 301 6.46 25.66 7.29
C GLU A 301 5.48 24.60 7.79
N ASP A 302 4.59 24.95 8.73
CA ASP A 302 3.55 24.05 9.19
C ASP A 302 2.57 23.68 8.06
N MET A 303 2.13 24.65 7.25
CA MET A 303 1.29 24.39 6.08
C MET A 303 1.98 23.49 5.06
N ASP A 304 3.26 23.73 4.79
CA ASP A 304 4.05 22.90 3.88
C ASP A 304 4.21 21.47 4.44
N LYS A 305 4.36 21.31 5.76
CA LYS A 305 4.36 20.00 6.43
C LYS A 305 3.01 19.30 6.30
N PHE A 306 1.91 20.02 6.52
CA PHE A 306 0.55 19.50 6.34
C PHE A 306 0.34 18.95 4.92
N TRP A 307 0.75 19.70 3.89
CA TRP A 307 0.62 19.26 2.51
C TRP A 307 1.50 18.04 2.18
N ARG A 308 2.74 17.99 2.68
CA ARG A 308 3.61 16.80 2.53
C ARG A 308 3.01 15.58 3.21
N GLN A 309 2.49 15.72 4.43
CA GLN A 309 1.86 14.61 5.14
C GLN A 309 0.56 14.16 4.49
N MET A 310 -0.27 15.08 3.99
CA MET A 310 -1.48 14.76 3.21
C MET A 310 -1.12 13.98 1.94
N ALA A 311 -0.13 14.45 1.18
CA ALA A 311 0.35 13.75 -0.01
C ALA A 311 0.86 12.35 0.33
N ARG A 312 1.69 12.21 1.38
CA ARG A 312 2.19 10.92 1.87
C ARG A 312 1.07 10.02 2.36
N PHE A 313 0.07 10.57 3.04
CA PHE A 313 -1.14 9.83 3.44
C PHE A 313 -1.83 9.25 2.20
N LEU A 314 -2.02 10.03 1.14
CA LEU A 314 -2.69 9.60 -0.08
C LEU A 314 -1.93 8.52 -0.85
N VAL A 315 -0.60 8.60 -0.91
CA VAL A 315 0.24 7.64 -1.67
C VAL A 315 0.76 6.47 -0.83
N ALA A 316 0.52 6.48 0.48
CA ALA A 316 0.90 5.37 1.34
C ALA A 316 0.19 4.08 0.91
N ASP A 317 0.90 2.96 0.98
CA ASP A 317 0.42 1.60 0.67
C ASP A 317 -0.31 1.45 -0.68
N VAL A 318 -0.05 2.37 -1.61
CA VAL A 318 -0.58 2.28 -2.96
C VAL A 318 0.15 1.13 -3.68
N PRO A 319 -0.58 0.12 -4.21
CA PRO A 319 0.03 -0.99 -4.91
C PRO A 319 0.88 -0.52 -6.10
N ARG A 320 2.01 -1.18 -6.32
CA ARG A 320 2.85 -0.99 -7.51
C ARG A 320 2.53 -2.02 -8.58
N ARG A 321 2.98 -1.74 -9.80
CA ARG A 321 2.85 -2.69 -10.91
C ARG A 321 3.60 -4.01 -10.65
N PHE A 322 4.77 -3.91 -10.03
CA PHE A 322 5.58 -5.04 -9.60
C PHE A 322 5.92 -4.88 -8.13
N GLU A 323 5.67 -5.92 -7.33
CA GLU A 323 5.92 -5.95 -5.89
C GLU A 323 6.55 -7.27 -5.51
N VAL A 324 7.52 -7.24 -4.61
CA VAL A 324 8.10 -8.45 -4.02
C VAL A 324 7.90 -8.40 -2.51
N GLN A 325 7.28 -9.45 -1.98
CA GLN A 325 6.99 -9.62 -0.57
C GLN A 325 7.77 -10.80 -0.03
N VAL A 326 8.39 -10.63 1.14
CA VAL A 326 9.06 -11.72 1.86
C VAL A 326 8.08 -12.32 2.85
N VAL A 327 7.83 -13.62 2.73
CA VAL A 327 7.01 -14.39 3.68
C VAL A 327 7.93 -15.33 4.44
N PRO A 328 8.36 -14.98 5.66
CA PRO A 328 9.24 -15.82 6.45
C PRO A 328 8.50 -17.04 7.01
N ARG A 329 9.18 -18.19 7.11
CA ARG A 329 8.73 -19.43 7.76
C ARG A 329 9.62 -19.74 8.96
N PRO A 330 9.57 -18.91 10.03
CA PRO A 330 10.48 -19.03 11.16
C PRO A 330 10.32 -20.33 11.95
N GLU A 331 9.23 -21.06 11.77
CA GLU A 331 8.95 -22.38 12.35
C GLU A 331 9.85 -23.50 11.79
N LEU A 332 10.40 -23.34 10.58
CA LEU A 332 11.24 -24.34 9.94
C LEU A 332 12.72 -24.13 10.27
N ALA A 333 13.50 -25.22 10.24
CA ALA A 333 14.95 -25.16 10.39
C ALA A 333 15.55 -24.23 9.32
N ASN A 334 16.54 -23.44 9.72
CA ASN A 334 17.19 -22.41 8.89
C ASN A 334 16.29 -21.24 8.43
N GLN A 335 15.08 -21.10 9.00
CA GLN A 335 14.16 -19.98 8.76
C GLN A 335 14.01 -19.61 7.26
N PRO A 336 13.61 -20.56 6.39
CA PRO A 336 13.41 -20.29 4.98
C PRO A 336 12.40 -19.17 4.75
N VAL A 337 12.57 -18.46 3.65
CA VAL A 337 11.67 -17.39 3.22
C VAL A 337 11.08 -17.74 1.86
N GLU A 338 9.81 -17.42 1.68
CA GLU A 338 9.13 -17.48 0.40
C GLU A 338 9.05 -16.06 -0.15
N LEU A 339 9.68 -15.85 -1.31
CA LEU A 339 9.65 -14.59 -2.04
C LEU A 339 8.48 -14.63 -3.00
N ARG A 340 7.49 -13.77 -2.74
CA ARG A 340 6.24 -13.65 -3.50
C ARG A 340 6.29 -12.40 -4.36
N VAL A 341 6.36 -12.58 -5.67
CA VAL A 341 6.40 -11.49 -6.65
C VAL A 341 5.03 -11.35 -7.30
N ARG A 342 4.37 -10.21 -7.10
CA ARG A 342 3.12 -9.87 -7.80
C ARG A 342 3.41 -9.03 -9.02
N THR A 343 2.88 -9.45 -10.16
CA THR A 343 3.04 -8.82 -11.46
C THR A 343 1.69 -8.34 -11.98
N ARG A 344 1.64 -7.06 -12.35
CA ARG A 344 0.42 -6.41 -12.86
C ARG A 344 0.65 -5.76 -14.23
N GLY A 345 -0.43 -5.67 -15.01
CA GLY A 345 -0.48 -4.95 -16.28
C GLY A 345 -0.44 -3.43 -16.08
N LYS A 346 -0.53 -2.67 -17.17
CA LYS A 346 -0.66 -1.20 -17.11
C LYS A 346 -2.03 -0.76 -16.55
N ASP A 347 -3.04 -1.61 -16.75
CA ASP A 347 -4.39 -1.53 -16.18
C ASP A 347 -4.47 -2.07 -14.74
N PHE A 348 -3.35 -2.48 -14.15
CA PHE A 348 -3.24 -3.11 -12.83
C PHE A 348 -3.96 -4.47 -12.68
N GLY A 349 -4.41 -5.08 -13.78
CA GLY A 349 -4.86 -6.47 -13.81
C GLY A 349 -3.68 -7.45 -13.62
N PRO A 350 -3.94 -8.73 -13.27
CA PRO A 350 -2.89 -9.73 -13.13
C PRO A 350 -2.16 -9.99 -14.46
N LEU A 351 -0.83 -10.05 -14.42
CA LEU A 351 0.02 -10.27 -15.59
C LEU A 351 0.74 -11.63 -15.49
N ASP A 352 0.24 -12.62 -16.23
CA ASP A 352 0.71 -14.02 -16.17
C ASP A 352 1.79 -14.36 -17.21
N ASP A 353 1.75 -13.75 -18.40
CA ASP A 353 2.64 -14.06 -19.53
C ASP A 353 3.99 -13.33 -19.40
N VAL A 354 4.70 -13.63 -18.30
CA VAL A 354 6.00 -13.04 -17.95
C VAL A 354 6.91 -14.08 -17.32
N SER A 355 8.22 -13.86 -17.44
CA SER A 355 9.22 -14.59 -16.67
C SER A 355 9.74 -13.73 -15.53
N VAL A 356 9.82 -14.31 -14.33
CA VAL A 356 10.28 -13.63 -13.12
C VAL A 356 11.56 -14.28 -12.62
N THR A 357 12.61 -13.47 -12.51
CA THR A 357 13.90 -13.87 -11.93
C THR A 357 14.17 -13.05 -10.70
N VAL A 358 14.50 -13.71 -9.59
CA VAL A 358 14.80 -13.07 -8.31
C VAL A 358 16.29 -13.25 -8.01
N GLU A 359 17.02 -12.15 -7.99
CA GLU A 359 18.42 -12.10 -7.56
C GLU A 359 18.48 -11.82 -6.06
N VAL A 360 18.97 -12.78 -5.28
CA VAL A 360 19.16 -12.66 -3.83
C VAL A 360 20.62 -12.39 -3.52
N ARG A 361 20.91 -11.31 -2.80
CA ARG A 361 22.22 -10.97 -2.26
C ARG A 361 22.28 -11.32 -0.77
N ASP A 362 23.25 -12.14 -0.40
CA ASP A 362 23.49 -12.55 0.99
C ASP A 362 24.27 -11.50 1.80
N PRO A 363 24.40 -11.66 3.13
CA PRO A 363 25.17 -10.75 3.99
C PRO A 363 26.66 -10.64 3.65
N ARG A 364 27.22 -11.62 2.92
CA ARG A 364 28.61 -11.64 2.47
C ARG A 364 28.79 -11.01 1.08
N GLY A 365 27.71 -10.54 0.47
CA GLY A 365 27.70 -9.93 -0.87
C GLY A 365 27.63 -10.92 -2.03
N ARG A 366 27.49 -12.23 -1.77
CA ARG A 366 27.29 -13.23 -2.84
C ARG A 366 25.87 -13.11 -3.38
N THR A 367 25.72 -13.21 -4.69
CA THR A 367 24.42 -13.17 -5.36
C THR A 367 24.03 -14.56 -5.88
N LEU A 368 22.74 -14.88 -5.78
CA LEU A 368 22.14 -16.10 -6.30
C LEU A 368 20.91 -15.71 -7.11
N GLN A 369 20.85 -16.15 -8.37
CA GLN A 369 19.66 -15.96 -9.21
C GLN A 369 18.74 -17.18 -9.11
N LEU A 370 17.48 -16.91 -8.83
CA LEU A 370 16.42 -17.90 -8.70
C LEU A 370 15.31 -17.58 -9.70
N ARG A 371 14.74 -18.61 -10.34
CA ARG A 371 13.57 -18.45 -11.19
C ARG A 371 12.31 -18.68 -10.36
N ALA A 372 11.42 -17.69 -10.33
CA ALA A 372 10.14 -17.84 -9.64
C ALA A 372 9.13 -18.57 -10.54
N ALA A 373 8.36 -19.47 -9.93
CA ALA A 373 7.32 -20.23 -10.62
C ALA A 373 5.97 -19.53 -10.43
N PRO A 374 5.07 -19.56 -11.44
CA PRO A 374 3.72 -19.03 -11.27
C PRO A 374 2.97 -19.83 -10.19
N SER A 375 2.26 -19.12 -9.32
CA SER A 375 1.44 -19.72 -8.27
C SER A 375 0.14 -20.28 -8.85
N LEU A 376 -0.30 -21.42 -8.31
CA LEU A 376 -1.61 -22.00 -8.66
C LEU A 376 -2.78 -21.36 -7.89
N SER A 377 -2.48 -20.55 -6.86
CA SER A 377 -3.47 -19.97 -5.95
C SER A 377 -3.97 -18.58 -6.39
N GLU A 378 -3.14 -17.80 -7.08
CA GLU A 378 -3.40 -16.40 -7.42
C GLU A 378 -2.78 -16.10 -8.80
N ARG A 379 -3.56 -15.50 -9.70
CA ARG A 379 -3.04 -15.03 -11.01
C ARG A 379 -2.13 -13.83 -10.82
N GLY A 380 -1.08 -13.73 -11.62
CA GLY A 380 -0.05 -12.69 -11.52
C GLY A 380 0.83 -12.83 -10.27
N LEU A 381 0.79 -13.96 -9.57
CA LEU A 381 1.66 -14.25 -8.43
C LEU A 381 2.72 -15.27 -8.83
N PHE A 382 3.98 -14.97 -8.54
CA PHE A 382 5.12 -15.85 -8.74
C PHE A 382 5.82 -16.09 -7.41
N GLU A 383 6.21 -17.33 -7.13
CA GLU A 383 6.74 -17.74 -5.84
C GLU A 383 8.08 -18.45 -6.00
N VAL A 384 9.00 -18.18 -5.07
CA VAL A 384 10.27 -18.88 -4.98
C VAL A 384 10.75 -18.99 -3.54
N GLY A 385 11.16 -20.19 -3.14
CA GLY A 385 11.74 -20.44 -1.82
C GLY A 385 13.23 -20.11 -1.79
N TYR A 386 13.68 -19.50 -0.70
CA TYR A 386 15.10 -19.30 -0.41
C TYR A 386 15.41 -19.73 1.02
N VAL A 387 16.52 -20.46 1.20
CA VAL A 387 17.00 -20.91 2.51
C VAL A 387 18.24 -20.10 2.88
N PRO A 388 18.16 -19.22 3.90
CA PRO A 388 19.31 -18.48 4.41
C PRO A 388 20.41 -19.40 4.93
N GLY A 389 21.65 -19.13 4.53
CA GLY A 389 22.82 -19.87 5.03
C GLY A 389 23.57 -19.18 6.18
N ASP A 390 23.35 -17.87 6.38
CA ASP A 390 24.09 -17.04 7.34
C ASP A 390 23.11 -16.09 8.06
N SER A 391 23.42 -15.70 9.29
CA SER A 391 22.69 -14.60 9.95
C SER A 391 23.08 -13.25 9.33
N GLY A 392 22.11 -12.34 9.15
CA GLY A 392 22.35 -10.99 8.66
C GLY A 392 21.23 -10.43 7.79
N GLY A 393 21.54 -9.32 7.12
CA GLY A 393 20.64 -8.67 6.18
C GLY A 393 20.75 -9.26 4.78
N TYR A 394 19.61 -9.61 4.19
CA TYR A 394 19.47 -10.09 2.82
C TYR A 394 18.73 -9.05 1.99
N PHE A 395 19.04 -9.04 0.69
CA PHE A 395 18.40 -8.17 -0.30
C PHE A 395 17.96 -9.00 -1.50
N ALA A 396 16.77 -8.74 -2.04
CA ALA A 396 16.30 -9.36 -3.27
C ALA A 396 15.85 -8.32 -4.28
N ARG A 397 16.21 -8.53 -5.55
CA ARG A 397 15.67 -7.83 -6.71
C ARG A 397 14.95 -8.83 -7.61
N ALA A 398 13.64 -8.64 -7.78
CA ALA A 398 12.83 -9.38 -8.73
C ALA A 398 12.77 -8.61 -10.06
N GLY A 399 13.38 -9.14 -11.12
CA GLY A 399 13.25 -8.66 -12.49
C GLY A 399 12.11 -9.39 -13.21
N VAL A 400 11.26 -8.63 -13.90
CA VAL A 400 10.11 -9.15 -14.66
C VAL A 400 10.35 -8.89 -16.14
N ARG A 401 10.35 -9.96 -16.94
CA ARG A 401 10.55 -9.91 -18.39
C ARG A 401 9.33 -10.41 -19.13
N ASP A 402 9.00 -9.77 -20.24
CA ASP A 402 7.93 -10.23 -21.13
C ASP A 402 8.31 -11.52 -21.89
N ALA A 403 7.38 -12.02 -22.71
CA ALA A 403 7.60 -13.20 -23.55
C ALA A 403 8.76 -13.03 -24.56
N GLY A 404 9.11 -11.78 -24.92
CA GLY A 404 10.25 -11.44 -25.78
C GLY A 404 11.59 -11.35 -25.04
N GLY A 405 11.60 -11.50 -23.72
CA GLY A 405 12.80 -11.42 -22.87
C GLY A 405 13.22 -10.00 -22.48
N ILE A 406 12.40 -8.98 -22.77
CA ILE A 406 12.67 -7.59 -22.42
C ILE A 406 12.22 -7.33 -20.98
N GLU A 407 13.08 -6.71 -20.16
CA GLU A 407 12.70 -6.32 -18.79
C GLU A 407 11.69 -5.18 -18.82
N ILE A 408 10.46 -5.47 -18.39
CA ILE A 408 9.36 -4.51 -18.33
C ILE A 408 9.27 -3.81 -16.95
N GLY A 409 10.01 -4.31 -15.97
CA GLY A 409 10.20 -3.67 -14.67
C GLY A 409 10.81 -4.59 -13.63
N SER A 410 11.04 -4.05 -12.45
CA SER A 410 11.58 -4.78 -11.31
C SER A 410 11.03 -4.27 -9.97
N ALA A 411 11.18 -5.10 -8.94
CA ALA A 411 10.83 -4.78 -7.56
C ALA A 411 11.95 -5.22 -6.63
N GLU A 412 12.15 -4.50 -5.53
CA GLU A 412 13.23 -4.76 -4.56
C GLU A 412 12.65 -4.93 -3.17
N THR A 413 13.27 -5.79 -2.35
CA THR A 413 12.94 -5.96 -0.93
C THR A 413 14.18 -6.37 -0.13
N GLY A 414 14.11 -6.23 1.18
CA GLY A 414 15.10 -6.78 2.11
C GLY A 414 14.43 -7.55 3.23
N TRP A 415 15.19 -8.46 3.85
CA TRP A 415 14.80 -9.11 5.09
C TRP A 415 16.03 -9.38 5.95
N THR A 416 15.81 -9.66 7.23
CA THR A 416 16.87 -10.05 8.16
C THR A 416 16.60 -11.43 8.68
N VAL A 417 17.66 -12.22 8.82
CA VAL A 417 17.60 -13.55 9.40
C VAL A 417 18.56 -13.60 10.56
N ASP A 418 18.09 -14.13 11.69
CA ASP A 418 18.94 -14.42 12.83
C ASP A 418 18.72 -15.86 13.25
N LEU A 419 19.61 -16.73 12.76
CA LEU A 419 19.52 -18.18 12.96
C LEU A 419 19.77 -18.58 14.42
N GLN A 420 20.55 -17.80 15.16
CA GLN A 420 20.98 -18.12 16.52
C GLN A 420 20.16 -17.37 17.60
N ALA A 421 19.48 -16.27 17.25
CA ALA A 421 18.69 -15.50 18.21
C ALA A 421 17.68 -16.32 19.01
N ARG A 422 17.08 -17.37 18.44
CA ARG A 422 16.13 -18.21 19.21
C ARG A 422 16.79 -18.98 20.35
N GLU A 423 18.00 -19.48 20.13
CA GLU A 423 18.76 -20.16 21.18
C GLU A 423 19.21 -19.18 22.26
N PHE A 424 19.65 -17.97 21.86
CA PHE A 424 20.12 -16.94 22.80
C PHE A 424 18.99 -16.15 23.50
N ALA A 425 17.80 -16.06 22.90
CA ALA A 425 16.65 -15.37 23.51
C ALA A 425 15.96 -16.22 24.59
N SER A 426 16.09 -17.55 24.53
CA SER A 426 15.61 -18.44 25.58
C SER A 426 16.70 -18.68 26.61
N ILE A 427 16.57 -18.03 27.77
CA ILE A 427 17.35 -18.39 28.97
C ILE A 427 16.93 -19.73 29.58
N HIS A 428 15.84 -20.33 29.09
CA HIS A 428 15.29 -21.58 29.61
C HIS A 428 15.87 -22.79 28.87
N VAL A 429 16.27 -23.80 29.62
CA VAL A 429 16.66 -25.11 29.10
C VAL A 429 15.46 -25.78 28.44
N ASN A 430 15.60 -26.22 27.18
CA ASN A 430 14.56 -26.97 26.48
C ASN A 430 14.53 -28.44 26.94
N ARG A 431 13.94 -28.67 28.13
CA ARG A 431 13.84 -30.00 28.77
C ARG A 431 13.20 -31.05 27.85
N ALA A 432 12.14 -30.67 27.13
CA ALA A 432 11.43 -31.57 26.23
C ALA A 432 12.31 -32.10 25.08
N LEU A 433 13.17 -31.24 24.51
CA LEU A 433 14.13 -31.66 23.49
C LEU A 433 15.20 -32.59 24.07
N LEU A 434 15.74 -32.25 25.24
CA LEU A 434 16.75 -33.06 25.94
C LEU A 434 16.22 -34.45 26.29
N GLU A 435 14.99 -34.55 26.79
CA GLU A 435 14.33 -35.84 27.04
C GLU A 435 14.15 -36.66 25.77
N ARG A 436 13.77 -36.01 24.65
CA ARG A 436 13.63 -36.69 23.35
C ARG A 436 14.96 -37.27 22.87
N ILE A 437 16.04 -36.50 22.98
CA ILE A 437 17.38 -36.94 22.60
C ILE A 437 17.83 -38.08 23.52
N ALA A 438 17.64 -37.95 24.84
CA ALA A 438 17.98 -38.97 25.81
C ALA A 438 17.25 -40.30 25.51
N ARG A 439 15.93 -40.27 25.27
CA ARG A 439 15.17 -41.47 24.89
C ARG A 439 15.65 -42.08 23.57
N ALA A 440 15.93 -41.24 22.56
CA ALA A 440 16.37 -41.72 21.24
C ALA A 440 17.78 -42.33 21.24
N THR A 441 18.66 -41.86 22.12
CA THR A 441 20.07 -42.30 22.21
C THR A 441 20.32 -43.31 23.32
N GLY A 442 19.30 -43.66 24.11
CA GLY A 442 19.46 -44.48 25.32
C GLY A 442 20.19 -43.74 26.47
N GLY A 443 20.33 -42.42 26.36
CA GLY A 443 20.88 -41.55 27.39
C GLY A 443 19.89 -41.26 28.52
N GLY A 444 20.33 -40.46 29.49
CA GLY A 444 19.50 -39.97 30.59
C GLY A 444 19.71 -38.47 30.82
N MET A 445 18.65 -37.78 31.23
CA MET A 445 18.75 -36.39 31.67
C MET A 445 19.20 -36.37 33.14
N VAL A 446 20.21 -35.56 33.45
CA VAL A 446 20.77 -35.43 34.81
C VAL A 446 20.55 -33.99 35.24
N GLU A 447 19.86 -33.80 36.36
CA GLU A 447 19.72 -32.48 36.98
C GLU A 447 21.01 -32.09 37.71
N LEU A 448 21.23 -30.79 37.90
CA LEU A 448 22.49 -30.27 38.42
C LEU A 448 22.81 -30.81 39.83
N ASP A 449 21.78 -31.08 40.64
CA ASP A 449 21.85 -31.65 41.99
C ASP A 449 22.10 -33.18 42.01
N GLU A 450 21.94 -33.86 40.87
CA GLU A 450 22.22 -35.29 40.72
C GLU A 450 23.58 -35.57 40.07
N LEU A 451 24.33 -34.53 39.72
CA LEU A 451 25.59 -34.63 38.98
C LEU A 451 26.64 -35.48 39.71
N ASP A 452 26.81 -35.29 41.01
CA ASP A 452 27.78 -36.06 41.81
C ASP A 452 27.40 -37.55 41.89
N LYS A 453 26.11 -37.83 42.01
CA LYS A 453 25.57 -39.20 42.01
C LYS A 453 25.75 -39.86 40.65
N PHE A 454 25.58 -39.11 39.57
CA PHE A 454 25.83 -39.58 38.21
C PHE A 454 27.32 -39.87 37.99
N ALA A 455 28.21 -38.95 38.40
CA ALA A 455 29.65 -39.10 38.27
C ALA A 455 30.17 -40.35 39.00
N ALA A 456 29.65 -40.62 40.20
CA ALA A 456 29.97 -41.83 40.95
C ALA A 456 29.50 -43.14 40.27
N ARG A 457 28.50 -43.09 39.39
CA ARG A 457 27.94 -44.26 38.67
C ARG A 457 28.58 -44.50 37.29
N LEU A 458 29.32 -43.53 36.75
CA LEU A 458 30.02 -43.67 35.46
C LEU A 458 30.97 -44.87 35.40
N PRO A 459 31.81 -45.16 36.42
CA PRO A 459 32.75 -46.29 36.38
C PRO A 459 32.05 -47.66 36.30
N SER A 460 30.83 -47.76 36.81
CA SER A 460 30.01 -48.97 36.81
C SER A 460 29.10 -49.10 35.59
N ARG A 461 29.12 -48.13 34.67
CA ARG A 461 28.19 -48.12 33.53
C ARG A 461 28.85 -48.81 32.33
N GLU A 462 28.33 -49.97 31.98
CA GLU A 462 28.77 -50.70 30.78
C GLU A 462 28.40 -49.89 29.52
N ALA A 463 29.41 -49.40 28.81
CA ALA A 463 29.21 -48.84 27.49
C ALA A 463 28.98 -50.02 26.52
N PRO A 464 27.82 -50.11 25.84
CA PRO A 464 27.60 -51.17 24.87
C PRO A 464 28.56 -50.98 23.71
N MET A 465 29.66 -51.74 23.72
CA MET A 465 30.53 -51.88 22.57
C MET A 465 29.80 -52.71 21.53
N THR A 466 29.11 -52.05 20.60
CA THR A 466 28.58 -52.72 19.41
C THR A 466 29.74 -53.14 18.51
N ALA A 467 30.24 -54.36 18.71
CA ALA A 467 31.13 -55.01 17.77
C ALA A 467 30.30 -55.62 16.63
N VAL A 468 30.51 -55.13 15.40
CA VAL A 468 29.89 -55.72 14.21
C VAL A 468 30.61 -57.03 13.90
N TRP A 469 29.96 -58.16 14.19
CA TRP A 469 30.46 -59.48 13.80
C TRP A 469 29.87 -59.89 12.46
N VAL A 470 30.71 -60.00 11.43
CA VAL A 470 30.33 -60.59 10.14
C VAL A 470 30.66 -62.08 10.21
N ARG A 471 29.63 -62.94 10.28
CA ARG A 471 29.79 -64.39 10.12
C ARG A 471 29.34 -64.82 8.72
N PRO A 472 30.21 -65.47 7.93
CA PRO A 472 29.82 -66.08 6.66
C PRO A 472 28.69 -67.10 6.87
N LEU A 473 27.72 -67.16 5.96
CA LEU A 473 26.58 -68.10 6.06
C LEU A 473 27.00 -69.58 6.13
N TRP A 474 28.18 -69.90 5.60
CA TRP A 474 28.75 -71.25 5.57
C TRP A 474 29.22 -71.75 6.95
N ASP A 475 29.49 -70.83 7.89
CA ASP A 475 29.95 -71.12 9.26
C ASP A 475 28.77 -71.33 10.24
N LEU A 476 27.52 -71.17 9.78
CA LEU A 476 26.35 -71.42 10.61
C LEU A 476 26.19 -72.93 10.84
N PRO A 477 26.12 -73.38 12.12
CA PRO A 477 25.95 -74.80 12.44
C PRO A 477 24.65 -75.30 11.82
N GLY A 478 24.77 -76.29 10.93
CA GLY A 478 23.64 -76.91 10.24
C GLY A 478 23.40 -76.45 8.80
N VAL A 479 23.94 -75.29 8.35
CA VAL A 479 23.77 -74.85 6.95
C VAL A 479 24.54 -75.77 6.00
N LEU A 480 25.80 -76.10 6.32
CA LEU A 480 26.59 -77.03 5.51
C LEU A 480 25.94 -78.42 5.45
N GLY A 481 25.41 -78.89 6.59
CA GLY A 481 24.68 -80.16 6.67
C GLY A 481 23.39 -80.14 5.86
N GLY A 482 22.62 -79.04 5.93
CA GLY A 482 21.40 -78.87 5.16
C GLY A 482 21.64 -78.82 3.65
N VAL A 483 22.67 -78.11 3.20
CA VAL A 483 23.07 -78.06 1.78
C VAL A 483 23.53 -79.44 1.31
N PHE A 484 24.31 -80.15 2.11
CA PHE A 484 24.78 -81.50 1.77
C PHE A 484 23.61 -82.50 1.63
N VAL A 485 22.65 -82.46 2.56
CA VAL A 485 21.43 -83.28 2.49
C VAL A 485 20.58 -82.91 1.27
N ALA A 486 20.46 -81.62 0.93
CA ALA A 486 19.73 -81.18 -0.25
C ALA A 486 20.38 -81.69 -1.56
N ILE A 487 21.71 -81.67 -1.66
CA ILE A 487 22.43 -82.21 -2.82
C ILE A 487 22.20 -83.72 -2.95
N ILE A 488 22.27 -84.47 -1.83
CA ILE A 488 22.00 -85.90 -1.83
C ILE A 488 20.54 -86.18 -2.22
N ALA A 489 19.59 -85.39 -1.74
CA ALA A 489 18.19 -85.51 -2.11
C ALA A 489 17.95 -85.23 -3.60
N CYS A 490 18.66 -84.26 -4.18
CA CYS A 490 18.63 -84.01 -5.63
C CYS A 490 19.21 -85.17 -6.43
N PHE A 491 20.35 -85.74 -6.01
CA PHE A 491 20.95 -86.90 -6.66
C PHE A 491 20.07 -88.16 -6.54
N ALA A 492 19.51 -88.41 -5.36
CA ALA A 492 18.58 -89.52 -5.13
C ALA A 492 17.28 -89.32 -5.92
N GLY A 493 16.79 -88.08 -5.98
CA GLY A 493 15.64 -87.69 -6.79
C GLY A 493 15.88 -87.88 -8.28
N GLU A 494 17.06 -87.49 -8.79
CA GLU A 494 17.46 -87.72 -10.17
C GLU A 494 17.56 -89.21 -10.48
N TRP A 495 18.18 -89.99 -9.59
CA TRP A 495 18.29 -91.44 -9.75
C TRP A 495 16.92 -92.13 -9.74
N LEU A 496 16.01 -91.73 -8.85
CA LEU A 496 14.63 -92.23 -8.80
C LEU A 496 13.86 -91.85 -10.06
N LEU A 497 14.01 -90.62 -10.56
CA LEU A 497 13.40 -90.16 -11.80
C LEU A 497 13.93 -90.94 -13.02
N ARG A 498 15.25 -91.20 -13.10
CA ARG A 498 15.85 -92.04 -14.16
C ARG A 498 15.32 -93.47 -14.10
N ARG A 499 15.23 -94.06 -12.90
CA ARG A 499 14.74 -95.43 -12.71
C ARG A 499 13.25 -95.57 -13.03
N TRP A 500 12.44 -94.53 -12.83
CA TRP A 500 11.01 -94.56 -13.09
C TRP A 500 10.65 -94.29 -14.57
N LYS A 501 11.52 -93.61 -15.34
CA LYS A 501 11.29 -93.32 -16.76
C LYS A 501 11.95 -94.25 -17.78
N GLN A 502 12.75 -95.25 -17.36
CA GLN A 502 13.48 -96.17 -18.28
C GLN A 502 14.16 -95.45 -19.46
N THR A 503 14.82 -94.33 -19.20
CA THR A 503 15.78 -93.71 -20.13
C THR A 503 17.19 -93.91 -19.57
N PRO A 504 18.21 -94.17 -20.41
CA PRO A 504 19.58 -94.42 -19.93
C PRO A 504 20.16 -93.26 -19.10
#